data_AF-A0A8J3TN56-F1
#
_entry.id   AF-A0A8J3TN56-F1
#
_cell.length_a   1.000
_cell.length_b   1.000
_cell.length_c   1.000
_cell.angle_alpha   90.00
_cell.angle_beta   90.00
_cell.angle_gamma   90.00
#
_symmetry.space_group_name_H-M   'P 1'
#
loop_
_entity.id
_entity.type
_entity.pdbx_description
1 polymer ?
#
loop_
_entity_poly.entity_id
_entity_poly.type
_entity_poly.pdbx_seq_one_letter_code
_entity_poly.pdbx_strand_id
1 'polypeptide(L)' 'MPVSFPVAWEDLDNVSPADFTVHTAAGLLGERDPWVELMQEPQELPADLVEEGHTIPVARVQAMHEGKRRARARRT' A
#
# COMPACT_ATOMS: atom_id res chain seq x y z
N MET A 1 -19.22 3.12 5.14
CA MET A 1 -18.00 3.84 4.71
C MET A 1 -16.88 2.83 4.56
N PRO A 2 -16.22 2.73 3.38
CA PRO A 2 -15.11 1.80 3.16
C PRO A 2 -13.90 2.11 4.03
N VAL A 3 -13.11 1.08 4.35
CA VAL A 3 -11.84 1.18 5.08
C VAL A 3 -10.74 0.43 4.35
N SER A 4 -9.48 0.80 4.58
CA SER A 4 -8.35 -0.02 4.14
C SER A 4 -8.33 -1.32 4.95
N PHE A 5 -8.16 -2.45 4.28
CA PHE A 5 -8.24 -3.77 4.89
C PHE A 5 -7.16 -4.69 4.29
N PRO A 6 -6.47 -5.51 5.11
CA PRO A 6 -5.49 -6.46 4.60
C PRO A 6 -6.18 -7.59 3.81
N VAL A 7 -5.67 -7.89 2.62
CA VAL A 7 -6.20 -8.94 1.74
C VAL A 7 -5.04 -9.85 1.33
N ALA A 8 -5.26 -11.15 1.40
CA ALA A 8 -4.29 -12.13 0.92
C ALA A 8 -4.23 -12.12 -0.62
N TRP A 9 -3.08 -12.42 -1.21
CA TRP A 9 -2.90 -12.32 -2.67
C TRP A 9 -3.85 -13.25 -3.43
N GLU A 10 -4.12 -14.43 -2.90
CA GLU A 10 -5.05 -15.41 -3.42
C GLU A 10 -6.51 -14.93 -3.47
N ASP A 11 -6.89 -13.96 -2.64
CA ASP A 11 -8.26 -13.44 -2.54
C ASP A 11 -8.48 -12.18 -3.39
N LEU A 12 -7.41 -11.59 -3.95
CA LEU A 12 -7.44 -10.26 -4.55
C LEU A 12 -8.48 -10.11 -5.69
N ASP A 13 -8.63 -11.14 -6.51
CA ASP A 13 -9.56 -11.12 -7.65
C ASP A 13 -11.04 -11.31 -7.22
N ASN A 14 -11.27 -11.70 -5.96
CA ASN A 14 -12.59 -12.09 -5.45
C ASN A 14 -13.21 -11.04 -4.52
N VAL A 15 -12.53 -9.92 -4.27
CA VAL A 15 -12.99 -8.90 -3.33
C VAL A 15 -13.06 -7.52 -3.99
N SER A 16 -13.92 -6.67 -3.44
CA SER A 16 -14.02 -5.26 -3.78
C SER A 16 -13.74 -4.39 -2.56
N PRO A 17 -13.28 -3.14 -2.74
CA PRO A 17 -13.12 -2.23 -1.61
C PRO A 17 -14.42 -1.96 -0.82
N ALA A 18 -15.59 -2.18 -1.42
CA ALA A 18 -16.88 -1.96 -0.77
C ALA A 18 -17.23 -3.05 0.27
N ASP A 19 -16.58 -4.21 0.20
CA ASP A 19 -16.79 -5.33 1.13
C ASP A 19 -16.22 -5.02 2.53
N PHE A 20 -15.23 -4.12 2.57
CA PHE A 20 -14.52 -3.74 3.79
C PHE A 20 -14.97 -2.37 4.26
N THR A 21 -15.79 -2.34 5.30
CA THR A 21 -16.36 -1.11 5.86
C THR A 21 -16.11 -1.02 7.36
N VAL A 22 -16.35 0.16 7.93
CA VAL A 22 -16.34 0.36 9.39
C VAL A 22 -17.25 -0.60 10.16
N HIS A 23 -18.24 -1.22 9.50
CA HIS A 23 -19.16 -2.17 10.13
C HIS A 23 -18.77 -3.64 9.91
N THR A 24 -18.05 -3.95 8.82
CA THR A 24 -17.70 -5.34 8.45
C THR A 24 -16.29 -5.73 8.86
N ALA A 25 -15.34 -4.78 8.88
CA ALA A 25 -13.91 -5.04 9.04
C ALA A 25 -13.56 -5.81 10.32
N ALA A 26 -14.14 -5.43 11.47
CA ALA A 26 -13.84 -6.10 12.74
C ALA A 26 -14.28 -7.59 12.73
N GLY A 27 -15.44 -7.89 12.13
CA GLY A 27 -15.92 -9.28 12.01
C GLY A 27 -15.08 -10.13 11.04
N LEU A 28 -14.56 -9.51 9.98
CA LEU A 28 -13.70 -10.18 9.00
C LEU A 28 -12.28 -10.46 9.55
N LEU A 29 -11.75 -9.59 10.40
CA LEU A 29 -10.48 -9.82 11.11
C LEU A 29 -10.62 -10.91 12.17
N GLY A 30 -11.71 -10.86 12.96
CA GLY A 30 -11.81 -11.69 14.15
C GLY A 30 -10.63 -11.43 15.10
N GLU A 31 -9.99 -12.50 15.56
CA GLU A 31 -8.82 -12.44 16.45
C GLU A 31 -7.47 -12.49 15.69
N ARG A 32 -7.50 -12.49 14.35
CA ARG A 32 -6.29 -12.64 13.53
C ARG A 32 -5.58 -11.31 13.30
N ASP A 33 -4.28 -11.39 13.05
CA ASP A 33 -3.48 -10.27 12.56
C ASP A 33 -2.87 -10.65 11.19
N PRO A 34 -3.62 -10.47 10.08
CA PRO A 34 -3.14 -10.82 8.75
C PRO A 34 -1.88 -10.07 8.34
N TRP A 35 -1.62 -8.89 8.92
CA TRP A 35 -0.39 -8.16 8.62
C TRP A 35 0.83 -8.88 9.14
N VAL A 36 0.77 -9.45 10.34
CA VAL A 36 1.87 -10.23 10.91
C VAL A 36 1.93 -11.62 10.27
N GLU A 37 0.77 -12.28 10.12
CA GLU A 37 0.67 -13.65 9.59
C GLU A 37 1.16 -13.77 8.14
N LEU A 38 0.89 -12.75 7.32
CA LEU A 38 1.25 -12.75 5.89
C LEU A 38 2.54 -11.96 5.60
N MET A 39 3.16 -11.35 6.61
CA MET A 39 4.40 -10.60 6.38
C MET A 39 5.51 -11.55 6.00
N GLN A 40 6.15 -11.29 4.86
CA GLN A 40 7.39 -11.95 4.53
C GLN A 40 8.50 -11.50 5.48
N GLU A 41 9.50 -12.36 5.67
CA GLU A 41 10.70 -11.98 6.41
C GLU A 41 11.39 -10.76 5.76
N PRO A 42 12.14 -9.96 6.53
CA PRO A 42 12.92 -8.85 5.98
C PRO A 42 13.81 -9.31 4.83
N GLN A 43 13.82 -8.55 3.73
CA GLN A 43 14.58 -8.86 2.53
C GLN A 43 15.70 -7.84 2.35
N GLU A 44 16.89 -8.32 2.02
CA GLU A 44 17.98 -7.45 1.57
C GLU A 44 17.69 -6.98 0.15
N LEU A 45 17.85 -5.67 -0.08
CA LEU A 45 17.70 -5.12 -1.42
C LEU A 45 18.94 -5.44 -2.26
N PRO A 46 18.78 -5.92 -3.50
CA PRO A 46 19.89 -6.11 -4.43
C PRO A 46 20.69 -4.81 -4.60
N ALA A 47 22.02 -4.89 -4.55
CA ALA A 47 22.88 -3.71 -4.61
C ALA A 47 22.72 -2.93 -5.93
N ASP A 48 22.53 -3.64 -7.03
CA ASP A 48 22.25 -3.06 -8.35
C ASP A 48 20.95 -2.25 -8.38
N LEU A 49 19.89 -2.72 -7.70
CA LEU A 49 18.65 -1.97 -7.56
C LEU A 49 18.85 -0.66 -6.78
N VAL A 50 19.67 -0.69 -5.73
CA VAL A 50 19.99 0.51 -4.94
C VAL A 50 20.79 1.51 -5.78
N GLU A 51 21.80 1.04 -6.52
CA GLU A 51 22.58 1.89 -7.41
C GLU A 51 21.76 2.46 -8.57
N GLU A 52 20.83 1.69 -9.15
CA GLU A 52 19.86 2.22 -10.13
C GLU A 52 19.06 3.38 -9.52
N GLY A 53 18.57 3.20 -8.29
CA GLY A 53 17.86 4.22 -7.53
C GLY A 53 18.67 5.52 -7.37
N HIS A 54 19.99 5.42 -7.15
CA HIS A 54 20.87 6.59 -7.05
C HIS A 54 21.00 7.39 -8.35
N THR A 55 20.74 6.77 -9.51
CA THR A 55 20.74 7.49 -10.80
C THR A 55 19.48 8.32 -11.04
N ILE A 56 18.40 8.05 -10.29
CA ILE A 56 17.13 8.79 -10.43
C ILE A 56 17.35 10.25 -9.98
N PRO A 57 17.15 11.25 -10.85
CA PRO A 57 17.38 12.63 -10.47
C PRO A 57 16.49 13.06 -9.30
N VAL A 58 17.08 13.61 -8.23
CA VAL A 58 16.33 14.12 -7.06
C VAL A 58 15.25 15.11 -7.48
N ALA A 59 15.53 15.96 -8.48
CA ALA A 59 14.57 16.90 -9.04
C ALA A 59 13.31 16.23 -9.62
N ARG A 60 13.44 15.02 -10.21
CA ARG A 60 12.31 14.24 -10.72
C ARG A 60 11.44 13.73 -9.57
N VAL A 61 12.06 13.27 -8.49
CA VAL A 61 11.35 12.82 -7.28
C VAL A 61 10.62 13.99 -6.61
N GLN A 62 11.27 15.15 -6.50
CA GLN A 62 10.63 16.36 -5.97
C GLN A 62 9.47 16.84 -6.86
N ALA A 63 9.62 16.80 -8.18
CA ALA A 63 8.55 17.13 -9.12
C ALA A 63 7.36 16.17 -9.00
N MET A 64 7.62 14.88 -8.79
CA MET A 64 6.59 13.88 -8.50
C MET A 64 5.86 14.18 -7.18
N HIS A 65 6.59 14.48 -6.10
CA HIS A 65 6.02 14.85 -4.81
C HIS A 65 5.16 16.13 -4.90
N GLU A 66 5.62 17.15 -5.63
CA GLU A 66 4.84 18.36 -5.89
C GLU A 66 3.60 18.05 -6.73
N GLY A 67 3.72 17.20 -7.76
CA GLY A 67 2.59 16.73 -8.56
C GLY A 67 1.52 16.05 -7.70
N LYS A 68 1.94 15.15 -6.79
CA LYS A 68 1.06 14.46 -5.84
C LYS A 68 0.40 15.44 -4.87
N ARG A 69 1.13 16.47 -4.38
CA ARG A 69 0.56 17.56 -3.57
C ARG A 69 -0.54 18.32 -4.31
N ARG A 70 -0.27 18.75 -5.54
CA ARG A 70 -1.26 19.47 -6.37
C ARG A 70 -2.50 18.63 -6.69
N ALA A 71 -2.31 17.35 -7.01
CA ALA A 71 -3.41 16.43 -7.26
C ALA A 71 -4.28 16.23 -6.01
N ARG A 72 -3.67 16.15 -4.82
CA ARG A 72 -4.38 16.07 -3.54
C ARG A 72 -5.19 17.33 -3.27
N ALA A 73 -4.61 18.52 -3.45
CA ALA A 73 -5.30 19.80 -3.23
C ALA A 73 -6.50 20.04 -4.16
N ARG A 74 -6.56 19.36 -5.31
CA ARG A 74 -7.71 19.42 -6.24
C ARG A 74 -8.85 18.47 -5.86
N ARG A 75 -8.61 17.49 -4.99
CA ARG A 75 -9.58 16.43 -4.61
C ARG A 75 -10.28 16.71 -3.28
N THR A 76 -9.70 17.56 -2.45
CA THR A 76 -10.29 18.15 -1.24
C THR A 76 -10.87 19.51 -1.57
#